data_AF-A0A931S5S3-F1
#
_entry.id   AF-A0A931S5S3-F1
#
_cell.length_a   1.000
_cell.length_b   1.000
_cell.length_c   1.000
_cell.angle_alpha   90.00
_cell.angle_beta   90.00
_cell.angle_gamma   90.00
#
_symmetry.space_group_name_H-M   'P 1'
#
loop_
_entity.id
_entity.type
_entity.pdbx_description
1 polymer ?
#
loop_
_entity_poly.entity_id
_entity_poly.type
_entity_poly.pdbx_seq_one_letter_code
_entity_poly.pdbx_strand_id
1 'polypeptide(L)'
;MGTIRPWRRTIPLLGMLSLLQAFSPGCAFYSPSVSEQRDDSGRFEFRESAGRDGVVIGAPHGATERGANRLAKAISERTGAGLVVAYGFKSRRLSVTQPLVTSRPYPSEASGAFERVSVFREYRRMLRMAARGTLELYLGIRNTDEPELADRIEVATSGLTHEEARAVKESYLRIRDRMTDGNGGAKLALMIEPADRISWRTAGVKHHGVLLYAERGMNLRVPSSLHGKPLEAIYGEILGQWIDEVIGHLRENPLRLPQTRVRIMEWGRIELTRSRRRLAGVVVGAPHGSFDRNTAEMVKQISYLTGIASVVANGFTPTEAGGWRINVNRPTEKTFPSDGSELYSPRARQVYRAFRALVLEAAAGELTLYVDVHRYNTGSRIQVATVGIGRDEARILKTRYYEIRDRYLLGQPAVPAADFAIEPLEEVAMRASGAKSEGILSVARKGLHFELSSRTVFATAEARALYTRIIADLLVESLRTLLGGRLDATKALHREAAFTLHSNSLLTTFGR
;
A
#
# COMPACT_ATOMS: atom_id res chain seq x y z
N MET A 1 -30.74 42.27 -77.18
CA MET A 1 -32.00 41.64 -76.75
C MET A 1 -31.89 41.24 -75.29
N GLY A 2 -32.82 41.70 -74.45
CA GLY A 2 -33.25 40.97 -73.24
C GLY A 2 -32.52 41.20 -71.91
N THR A 3 -32.84 42.31 -71.23
CA THR A 3 -32.78 42.49 -69.77
C THR A 3 -33.88 41.68 -69.04
N ILE A 4 -33.56 40.88 -68.00
CA ILE A 4 -34.51 40.44 -66.94
C ILE A 4 -33.68 40.19 -65.66
N ARG A 5 -33.60 41.12 -64.69
CA ARG A 5 -34.45 41.39 -63.50
C ARG A 5 -34.65 40.22 -62.48
N PRO A 6 -34.61 40.53 -61.17
CA PRO A 6 -34.52 39.57 -60.07
C PRO A 6 -35.89 39.17 -59.51
N TRP A 7 -35.98 38.03 -58.83
CA TRP A 7 -37.12 37.64 -58.02
C TRP A 7 -36.81 37.73 -56.53
N ARG A 8 -37.51 38.66 -55.87
CA ARG A 8 -37.71 38.70 -54.43
C ARG A 8 -38.68 37.59 -54.02
N ARG A 9 -38.40 36.91 -52.92
CA ARG A 9 -39.44 36.34 -52.06
C ARG A 9 -39.17 36.73 -50.61
N THR A 10 -40.18 37.38 -50.05
CA THR A 10 -40.38 37.77 -48.66
C THR A 10 -40.93 36.59 -47.83
N ILE A 11 -40.35 36.38 -46.63
CA ILE A 11 -40.97 36.18 -45.30
C ILE A 11 -41.86 34.91 -45.12
N PRO A 12 -41.69 34.08 -44.04
CA PRO A 12 -41.88 34.56 -42.66
C PRO A 12 -40.92 34.13 -41.55
N LEU A 13 -40.78 35.08 -40.60
CA LEU A 13 -40.47 34.86 -39.19
C LEU A 13 -41.46 33.85 -38.59
N LEU A 14 -40.94 32.75 -38.04
CA LEU A 14 -41.56 31.99 -36.95
C LEU A 14 -40.53 30.99 -36.42
N GLY A 15 -40.31 30.99 -35.10
CA GLY A 15 -39.50 29.95 -34.43
C GLY A 15 -38.31 30.44 -33.62
N MET A 16 -38.48 31.49 -32.84
CA MET A 16 -37.65 31.73 -31.66
C MET A 16 -38.06 30.71 -30.59
N LEU A 17 -37.17 29.79 -30.20
CA LEU A 17 -37.09 29.06 -28.92
C LEU A 17 -36.34 27.74 -29.13
N SER A 18 -35.02 27.74 -28.93
CA SER A 18 -34.22 26.58 -28.53
C SER A 18 -32.75 26.99 -28.50
N LEU A 19 -32.27 27.50 -27.36
CA LEU A 19 -30.88 27.41 -26.88
C LEU A 19 -30.73 28.21 -25.58
N LEU A 20 -31.43 27.76 -24.55
CA LEU A 20 -31.05 27.96 -23.15
C LEU A 20 -30.94 26.56 -22.54
N GLN A 21 -29.92 25.80 -22.93
CA GLN A 21 -29.42 24.73 -22.08
C GLN A 21 -28.63 25.41 -20.97
N ALA A 22 -29.38 25.78 -19.94
CA ALA A 22 -28.83 26.13 -18.64
C ALA A 22 -27.92 24.99 -18.18
N PHE A 23 -26.66 25.32 -17.90
CA PHE A 23 -25.82 24.57 -16.98
C PHE A 23 -26.45 24.68 -15.58
N SER A 24 -27.48 23.88 -15.34
CA SER A 24 -27.89 23.56 -13.98
C SER A 24 -26.89 22.51 -13.48
N PRO A 25 -26.07 22.78 -12.44
CA PRO A 25 -25.41 21.70 -11.74
C PRO A 25 -26.53 20.81 -11.22
N GLY A 26 -26.66 19.61 -11.80
CA GLY A 26 -27.71 18.68 -11.42
C GLY A 26 -27.62 18.47 -9.91
N CYS A 27 -28.69 18.80 -9.20
CA CYS A 27 -28.91 18.28 -7.86
C CYS A 27 -28.92 16.75 -8.01
N ALA A 28 -27.76 16.12 -7.80
CA ALA A 28 -27.69 14.68 -7.66
C ALA A 28 -28.59 14.34 -6.47
N PHE A 29 -29.70 13.65 -6.72
CA PHE A 29 -30.55 13.11 -5.66
C PHE A 29 -29.72 12.05 -4.92
N TYR A 30 -29.12 12.44 -3.81
CA TYR A 30 -28.41 11.51 -2.94
C TYR A 30 -29.42 10.55 -2.33
N SER A 31 -29.18 9.24 -2.49
CA SER A 31 -29.91 8.24 -1.72
C SER A 31 -29.77 8.55 -0.22
N PRO A 32 -30.86 8.53 0.55
CA PRO A 32 -30.79 8.75 1.99
C PRO A 32 -29.85 7.71 2.63
N SER A 33 -29.10 8.13 3.64
CA SER A 33 -28.25 7.21 4.41
C SER A 33 -29.11 6.15 5.10
N VAL A 34 -28.70 4.89 5.01
CA VAL A 34 -29.31 3.78 5.73
C VAL A 34 -28.58 3.60 7.06
N SER A 35 -29.35 3.45 8.14
CA SER A 35 -28.81 3.18 9.47
C SER A 35 -29.11 1.73 9.86
N GLU A 36 -28.07 0.96 10.19
CA GLU A 36 -28.18 -0.40 10.71
C GLU A 36 -27.71 -0.43 12.16
N GLN A 37 -28.64 -0.70 13.08
CA GLN A 37 -28.35 -0.85 14.50
C GLN A 37 -27.79 -2.26 14.75
N ARG A 38 -26.63 -2.34 15.43
CA ARG A 38 -26.10 -3.60 15.95
C ARG A 38 -26.33 -3.59 17.45
N ASP A 39 -27.43 -4.20 17.87
CA ASP A 39 -27.85 -4.32 19.26
C ASP A 39 -27.61 -3.02 20.07
N ASP A 40 -27.28 -3.12 21.36
CA ASP A 40 -26.92 -1.94 22.13
C ASP A 40 -25.48 -1.45 21.85
N SER A 41 -24.65 -2.25 21.17
CA SER A 41 -23.20 -2.05 21.02
C SER A 41 -22.81 -0.89 20.13
N GLY A 42 -23.64 -0.56 19.15
CA GLY A 42 -23.41 0.56 18.26
C GLY A 42 -24.26 0.49 17.00
N ARG A 43 -23.99 1.38 16.06
CA ARG A 43 -24.67 1.38 14.77
C ARG A 43 -23.73 1.76 13.64
N PHE A 44 -24.08 1.31 12.45
CA PHE A 44 -23.49 1.77 11.21
C PHE A 44 -24.47 2.69 10.49
N GLU A 45 -23.94 3.75 9.92
CA GLU A 45 -24.64 4.58 8.93
C GLU A 45 -23.86 4.42 7.63
N PHE A 46 -24.56 4.09 6.54
CA PHE A 46 -23.93 4.02 5.23
C PHE A 46 -24.77 4.63 4.14
N ARG A 47 -24.11 5.05 3.08
CA ARG A 47 -24.73 5.57 1.86
C ARG A 47 -23.99 5.00 0.67
N GLU A 48 -24.73 4.53 -0.32
CA GLU A 48 -24.15 4.07 -1.58
C GLU A 48 -23.52 5.22 -2.37
N SER A 49 -22.50 4.90 -3.17
CA SER A 49 -21.89 5.86 -4.08
C SER A 49 -22.92 6.44 -5.06
N ALA A 50 -22.86 7.75 -5.25
CA ALA A 50 -23.69 8.50 -6.18
C ALA A 50 -22.79 9.07 -7.29
N GLY A 51 -22.35 8.21 -8.21
CA GLY A 51 -21.52 8.60 -9.35
C GLY A 51 -20.03 8.27 -9.22
N ARG A 52 -19.58 7.70 -8.10
CA ARG A 52 -18.21 7.20 -7.90
C ARG A 52 -18.19 5.76 -7.38
N ASP A 53 -18.77 4.84 -8.16
CA ASP A 53 -18.72 3.41 -7.86
C ASP A 53 -17.28 2.95 -7.61
N GLY A 54 -17.12 2.09 -6.59
CA GLY A 54 -15.85 1.59 -6.08
C GLY A 54 -15.15 2.47 -5.05
N VAL A 55 -15.59 3.72 -4.81
CA VAL A 55 -14.95 4.66 -3.88
C VAL A 55 -15.77 4.84 -2.62
N VAL A 56 -15.15 4.69 -1.44
CA VAL A 56 -15.82 4.85 -0.15
C VAL A 56 -15.01 5.70 0.83
N ILE A 57 -15.68 6.67 1.45
CA ILE A 57 -15.19 7.46 2.57
C ILE A 57 -15.66 6.84 3.89
N GLY A 58 -14.73 6.55 4.80
CA GLY A 58 -14.99 5.88 6.07
C GLY A 58 -14.71 6.76 7.28
N ALA A 59 -15.61 6.77 8.26
CA ALA A 59 -15.37 7.33 9.60
C ALA A 59 -15.63 6.24 10.67
N PRO A 60 -14.62 5.42 11.02
CA PRO A 60 -14.82 4.23 11.84
C PRO A 60 -15.14 4.51 13.31
N HIS A 61 -15.00 5.76 13.79
CA HIS A 61 -15.21 6.13 15.19
C HIS A 61 -16.11 7.38 15.33
N GLY A 62 -17.16 7.50 14.53
CA GLY A 62 -17.93 8.73 14.34
C GLY A 62 -18.59 9.33 15.60
N ALA A 63 -18.89 8.53 16.63
CA ALA A 63 -19.43 9.04 17.89
C ALA A 63 -18.36 9.77 18.74
N THR A 64 -17.17 9.17 18.82
CA THR A 64 -16.05 9.65 19.63
C THR A 64 -15.14 10.62 18.88
N GLU A 65 -15.15 10.58 17.54
CA GLU A 65 -14.35 11.40 16.64
C GLU A 65 -15.30 12.22 15.77
N ARG A 66 -16.10 13.11 16.40
CA ARG A 66 -17.21 13.84 15.74
C ARG A 66 -16.74 14.65 14.53
N GLY A 67 -15.55 15.24 14.61
CA GLY A 67 -14.94 15.97 13.50
C GLY A 67 -14.66 15.09 12.27
N ALA A 68 -14.13 13.88 12.49
CA ALA A 68 -13.90 12.92 11.40
C ALA A 68 -15.20 12.51 10.70
N ASN A 69 -16.30 12.35 11.46
CA ASN A 69 -17.62 12.07 10.89
C ASN A 69 -18.12 13.22 10.00
N ARG A 70 -18.14 14.46 10.50
CA ARG A 70 -18.58 15.62 9.72
C ARG A 70 -17.77 15.78 8.44
N LEU A 71 -16.45 15.64 8.55
CA LEU A 71 -15.55 15.72 7.41
C LEU A 71 -15.81 14.60 6.39
N ALA A 72 -15.98 13.35 6.84
CA ALA A 72 -16.29 12.22 5.96
C ALA A 72 -17.61 12.41 5.20
N LYS A 73 -18.66 12.91 5.89
CA LYS A 73 -19.95 13.23 5.27
C LYS A 73 -19.80 14.31 4.20
N ALA A 74 -19.16 15.43 4.54
CA ALA A 74 -18.94 16.53 3.61
C ALA A 74 -18.14 16.11 2.37
N ILE A 75 -17.09 15.31 2.55
CA ILE A 75 -16.28 14.80 1.42
C ILE A 75 -17.09 13.83 0.56
N SER A 76 -17.85 12.91 1.16
CA SER A 76 -18.70 11.97 0.41
C SER A 76 -19.78 12.71 -0.38
N GLU A 77 -20.41 13.73 0.21
CA GLU A 77 -21.38 14.60 -0.49
C GLU A 77 -20.73 15.38 -1.63
N ARG A 78 -19.53 15.93 -1.43
CA ARG A 78 -18.84 16.66 -2.49
C ARG A 78 -18.46 15.78 -3.67
N THR A 79 -17.95 14.58 -3.38
CA THR A 79 -17.30 13.72 -4.39
C THR A 79 -18.26 12.74 -5.05
N GLY A 80 -19.42 12.46 -4.44
CA GLY A 80 -20.31 11.37 -4.84
C GLY A 80 -19.79 9.97 -4.45
N ALA A 81 -18.73 9.88 -3.65
CA ALA A 81 -18.24 8.62 -3.10
C ALA A 81 -19.23 8.02 -2.08
N GLY A 82 -19.22 6.70 -1.92
CA GLY A 82 -19.98 6.04 -0.86
C GLY A 82 -19.50 6.47 0.53
N LEU A 83 -20.36 6.29 1.54
CA LEU A 83 -20.07 6.68 2.92
C LEU A 83 -20.29 5.48 3.84
N VAL A 84 -19.39 5.26 4.81
CA VAL A 84 -19.65 4.40 5.97
C VAL A 84 -19.12 5.03 7.26
N VAL A 85 -20.02 5.27 8.21
CA VAL A 85 -19.72 5.79 9.54
C VAL A 85 -20.12 4.76 10.59
N ALA A 86 -19.26 4.55 11.59
CA ALA A 86 -19.54 3.64 12.68
C ALA A 86 -19.60 4.39 14.03
N TYR A 87 -20.66 4.15 14.80
CA TYR A 87 -20.96 4.85 16.05
C TYR A 87 -21.02 3.89 17.24
N GLY A 88 -20.57 4.34 18.41
CA GLY A 88 -20.72 3.59 19.68
C GLY A 88 -19.70 2.47 19.94
N PHE A 89 -19.07 1.92 18.89
CA PHE A 89 -18.17 0.78 19.04
C PHE A 89 -16.87 1.09 19.82
N LYS A 90 -16.28 2.29 19.63
CA LYS A 90 -15.02 2.67 20.30
C LYS A 90 -15.17 2.74 21.82
N SER A 91 -16.27 3.30 22.35
CA SER A 91 -16.51 3.39 23.80
C SER A 91 -16.68 2.01 24.44
N ARG A 92 -17.09 1.00 23.65
CA ARG A 92 -17.17 -0.40 24.06
C ARG A 92 -15.91 -1.21 23.75
N ARG A 93 -14.83 -0.55 23.33
CA ARG A 93 -13.53 -1.15 22.98
C ARG A 93 -13.65 -2.20 21.85
N LEU A 94 -14.64 -2.04 20.97
CA LEU A 94 -14.83 -2.90 19.81
C LEU A 94 -14.04 -2.36 18.63
N SER A 95 -13.18 -3.21 18.05
CA SER A 95 -12.39 -2.82 16.87
C SER A 95 -13.24 -2.79 15.60
N VAL A 96 -13.27 -1.63 14.93
CA VAL A 96 -14.08 -1.41 13.71
C VAL A 96 -13.29 -1.66 12.43
N THR A 97 -12.04 -1.20 12.33
CA THR A 97 -11.27 -1.19 11.07
C THR A 97 -10.38 -2.41 10.88
N GLN A 98 -10.34 -3.33 11.83
CA GLN A 98 -9.47 -4.50 11.80
C GLN A 98 -10.03 -5.61 12.68
N PRO A 99 -9.76 -6.88 12.35
CA PRO A 99 -10.06 -7.99 13.26
C PRO A 99 -9.16 -7.91 14.49
N LEU A 100 -9.46 -8.70 15.51
CA LEU A 100 -8.49 -8.96 16.56
C LEU A 100 -7.33 -9.78 15.97
N VAL A 101 -6.15 -9.17 15.92
CA VAL A 101 -4.92 -9.86 15.52
C VAL A 101 -4.43 -10.64 16.74
N THR A 102 -4.74 -11.93 16.80
CA THR A 102 -4.22 -12.83 17.85
C THR A 102 -3.08 -13.68 17.28
N SER A 103 -2.02 -13.86 18.07
CA SER A 103 -0.93 -14.78 17.79
C SER A 103 -1.12 -16.14 18.48
N ARG A 104 -2.31 -16.42 19.03
CA ARG A 104 -2.65 -17.61 19.82
C ARG A 104 -3.69 -18.46 19.08
N PRO A 105 -3.68 -19.80 19.26
CA PRO A 105 -4.61 -20.69 18.60
C PRO A 105 -6.05 -20.40 19.02
N TYR A 106 -6.96 -20.55 18.06
CA TYR A 106 -8.39 -20.49 18.26
C TYR A 106 -8.84 -21.78 18.98
N PRO A 107 -9.61 -21.71 20.09
CA PRO A 107 -10.42 -22.84 20.50
C PRO A 107 -11.52 -23.02 19.44
N SER A 108 -11.64 -24.22 18.88
CA SER A 108 -12.56 -24.55 17.78
C SER A 108 -14.05 -24.47 18.14
N GLU A 109 -14.44 -23.99 19.34
CA GLU A 109 -15.80 -24.14 19.86
C GLU A 109 -16.50 -22.83 20.30
N ALA A 110 -15.90 -21.65 20.11
CA ALA A 110 -16.53 -20.38 20.52
C ALA A 110 -16.64 -19.37 19.37
N SER A 111 -17.48 -19.66 18.37
CA SER A 111 -17.88 -18.67 17.35
C SER A 111 -18.49 -17.39 17.95
N GLY A 112 -19.10 -17.48 19.15
CA GLY A 112 -19.75 -16.34 19.81
C GLY A 112 -18.86 -15.40 20.64
N ALA A 113 -17.61 -15.74 20.95
CA ALA A 113 -16.76 -14.91 21.82
C ALA A 113 -16.03 -13.78 21.08
N PHE A 114 -15.70 -13.97 19.79
CA PHE A 114 -14.97 -12.98 18.98
C PHE A 114 -15.85 -11.91 18.36
N GLU A 115 -17.14 -12.21 18.10
CA GLU A 115 -18.14 -11.20 17.76
C GLU A 115 -18.29 -10.13 18.85
N ARG A 116 -17.85 -10.43 20.09
CA ARG A 116 -17.91 -9.50 21.23
C ARG A 116 -16.75 -8.49 21.30
N VAL A 117 -15.78 -8.50 20.37
CA VAL A 117 -14.58 -7.63 20.48
C VAL A 117 -14.16 -6.95 19.16
N SER A 118 -14.70 -7.38 18.01
CA SER A 118 -14.53 -6.67 16.74
C SER A 118 -15.80 -6.71 15.91
N VAL A 119 -16.11 -5.58 15.27
CA VAL A 119 -17.25 -5.40 14.35
C VAL A 119 -16.79 -5.25 12.89
N PHE A 120 -15.56 -5.69 12.61
CA PHE A 120 -14.91 -5.46 11.32
C PHE A 120 -15.56 -6.23 10.17
N ARG A 121 -16.14 -7.40 10.42
CA ARG A 121 -16.83 -8.18 9.38
C ARG A 121 -18.03 -7.42 8.84
N GLU A 122 -18.81 -6.82 9.73
CA GLU A 122 -19.97 -6.00 9.43
C GLU A 122 -19.53 -4.69 8.77
N TYR A 123 -18.49 -4.03 9.30
CA TYR A 123 -17.92 -2.84 8.67
C TYR A 123 -17.46 -3.13 7.23
N ARG A 124 -16.77 -4.26 6.99
CA ARG A 124 -16.37 -4.71 5.64
C ARG A 124 -17.57 -4.96 4.73
N ARG A 125 -18.67 -5.52 5.25
CA ARG A 125 -19.92 -5.69 4.50
C ARG A 125 -20.50 -4.34 4.09
N MET A 126 -20.57 -3.39 5.03
CA MET A 126 -21.06 -2.03 4.76
C MET A 126 -20.23 -1.32 3.70
N LEU A 127 -18.90 -1.45 3.75
CA LEU A 127 -18.02 -0.85 2.73
C LEU A 127 -18.30 -1.39 1.33
N ARG A 128 -18.58 -2.69 1.18
CA ARG A 128 -18.92 -3.28 -0.12
C ARG A 128 -20.27 -2.80 -0.64
N MET A 129 -21.25 -2.68 0.24
CA MET A 129 -22.57 -2.13 -0.11
C MET A 129 -22.42 -0.66 -0.54
N ALA A 130 -21.73 0.15 0.26
CA ALA A 130 -21.48 1.56 -0.03
C ALA A 130 -20.69 1.78 -1.32
N ALA A 131 -19.78 0.87 -1.67
CA ALA A 131 -19.00 0.92 -2.90
C ALA A 131 -19.79 0.56 -4.16
N ARG A 132 -20.97 -0.06 -4.04
CA ARG A 132 -21.75 -0.65 -5.14
C ARG A 132 -20.93 -1.63 -6.00
N GLY A 133 -20.10 -2.46 -5.36
CA GLY A 133 -19.27 -3.45 -6.05
C GLY A 133 -17.93 -3.71 -5.36
N THR A 134 -16.87 -3.84 -6.16
CA THR A 134 -15.49 -3.98 -5.65
C THR A 134 -15.07 -2.67 -4.98
N LEU A 135 -14.42 -2.77 -3.82
CA LEU A 135 -13.85 -1.62 -3.13
C LEU A 135 -12.52 -1.23 -3.79
N GLU A 136 -12.57 -0.37 -4.81
CA GLU A 136 -11.40 0.12 -5.55
C GLU A 136 -10.57 1.09 -4.70
N LEU A 137 -11.22 2.04 -4.02
CA LEU A 137 -10.56 3.05 -3.19
C LEU A 137 -11.29 3.24 -1.87
N TYR A 138 -10.55 3.06 -0.76
CA TYR A 138 -11.02 3.40 0.58
C TYR A 138 -10.26 4.60 1.16
N LEU A 139 -11.00 5.59 1.67
CA LEU A 139 -10.43 6.74 2.37
C LEU A 139 -10.99 6.79 3.80
N GLY A 140 -10.20 6.33 4.77
CA GLY A 140 -10.54 6.40 6.19
C GLY A 140 -10.13 7.74 6.79
N ILE A 141 -11.01 8.36 7.56
CA ILE A 141 -10.75 9.62 8.27
C ILE A 141 -10.84 9.36 9.76
N ARG A 142 -9.80 9.78 10.47
CA ARG A 142 -9.69 9.68 11.92
C ARG A 142 -9.17 10.97 12.52
N ASN A 143 -9.56 11.22 13.76
CA ASN A 143 -8.99 12.30 14.56
C ASN A 143 -7.79 11.81 15.38
N THR A 144 -6.89 12.74 15.70
CA THR A 144 -5.85 12.55 16.69
C THR A 144 -5.79 13.73 17.65
N ASP A 145 -5.69 13.43 18.94
CA ASP A 145 -5.49 14.43 20.01
C ASP A 145 -4.03 14.48 20.47
N GLU A 146 -3.13 13.77 19.77
CA GLU A 146 -1.68 13.76 20.02
C GLU A 146 -1.11 15.16 19.75
N PRO A 147 -0.58 15.88 20.76
CA PRO A 147 -0.08 17.25 20.60
C PRO A 147 1.03 17.39 19.56
N GLU A 148 1.89 16.37 19.45
CA GLU A 148 2.99 16.29 18.49
C GLU A 148 2.54 16.18 17.02
N LEU A 149 1.24 15.97 16.79
CA LEU A 149 0.61 15.93 15.46
C LEU A 149 -0.24 17.17 15.18
N ALA A 150 -0.28 18.16 16.08
CA ALA A 150 -1.17 19.32 15.97
C ALA A 150 -0.97 20.17 14.71
N ASP A 151 0.22 20.07 14.08
CA ASP A 151 0.66 20.84 12.91
C ASP A 151 0.70 20.02 11.60
N ARG A 152 0.27 18.75 11.62
CA ARG A 152 0.34 17.89 10.44
C ARG A 152 -0.77 16.85 10.32
N ILE A 153 -1.07 16.48 9.08
CA ILE A 153 -1.90 15.34 8.71
C ILE A 153 -0.98 14.18 8.37
N GLU A 154 -1.25 13.01 8.95
CA GLU A 154 -0.50 11.79 8.61
C GLU A 154 -1.38 10.79 7.87
N VAL A 155 -0.85 10.18 6.82
CA VAL A 155 -1.59 9.31 5.90
C VAL A 155 -0.89 7.98 5.72
N ALA A 156 -1.55 6.92 6.19
CA ALA A 156 -1.17 5.55 5.88
C ALA A 156 -1.73 5.16 4.52
N THR A 157 -0.93 4.51 3.67
CA THR A 157 -1.39 4.09 2.33
C THR A 157 -1.26 2.59 2.10
N SER A 158 -2.02 2.10 1.12
CA SER A 158 -2.11 0.70 0.75
C SER A 158 -2.39 0.62 -0.74
N GLY A 159 -1.66 -0.20 -1.50
CA GLY A 159 -1.83 -0.30 -2.96
C GLY A 159 -1.33 0.91 -3.76
N LEU A 160 -0.53 1.79 -3.16
CA LEU A 160 0.10 2.94 -3.83
C LEU A 160 1.61 2.72 -3.98
N THR A 161 2.18 3.19 -5.09
CA THR A 161 3.63 3.32 -5.26
C THR A 161 4.17 4.56 -4.53
N HIS A 162 5.51 4.68 -4.46
CA HIS A 162 6.16 5.88 -3.91
C HIS A 162 5.85 7.12 -4.76
N GLU A 163 5.82 6.94 -6.07
CA GLU A 163 5.51 8.00 -7.03
C GLU A 163 4.07 8.49 -6.86
N GLU A 164 3.11 7.56 -6.75
CA GLU A 164 1.70 7.90 -6.51
C GLU A 164 1.54 8.65 -5.17
N ALA A 165 2.18 8.18 -4.10
CA ALA A 165 2.13 8.86 -2.80
C ALA A 165 2.72 10.27 -2.84
N ARG A 166 3.82 10.48 -3.58
CA ARG A 166 4.42 11.82 -3.77
C ARG A 166 3.51 12.74 -4.57
N ALA A 167 2.95 12.27 -5.68
CA ALA A 167 2.03 13.08 -6.48
C ALA A 167 0.77 13.48 -5.68
N VAL A 168 0.25 12.55 -4.87
CA VAL A 168 -0.85 12.83 -3.92
C VAL A 168 -0.44 13.85 -2.84
N LYS A 169 0.81 13.82 -2.37
CA LYS A 169 1.32 14.83 -1.44
C LYS A 169 1.43 16.21 -2.08
N GLU A 170 2.00 16.26 -3.28
CA GLU A 170 2.22 17.50 -4.03
C GLU A 170 0.90 18.19 -4.38
N SER A 171 -0.14 17.42 -4.73
CA SER A 171 -1.48 18.00 -4.95
C SER A 171 -2.07 18.63 -3.70
N TYR A 172 -1.93 17.99 -2.53
CA TYR A 172 -2.35 18.58 -1.26
C TYR A 172 -1.64 19.90 -1.00
N LEU A 173 -0.30 19.92 -1.11
CA LEU A 173 0.49 21.11 -0.84
C LEU A 173 0.07 22.27 -1.75
N ARG A 174 -0.09 21.99 -3.05
CA ARG A 174 -0.57 22.97 -4.03
C ARG A 174 -1.96 23.53 -3.70
N ILE A 175 -2.92 22.66 -3.34
CA ILE A 175 -4.28 23.09 -2.98
C ILE A 175 -4.25 23.91 -1.68
N ARG A 176 -3.57 23.41 -0.65
CA ARG A 176 -3.42 24.08 0.64
C ARG A 176 -2.83 25.47 0.46
N ASP A 177 -1.72 25.59 -0.26
CA ASP A 177 -1.02 26.87 -0.44
C ASP A 177 -1.91 27.87 -1.17
N ARG A 178 -2.51 27.47 -2.31
CA ARG A 178 -3.49 28.31 -3.03
C ARG A 178 -4.63 28.81 -2.15
N MET A 179 -5.11 28.00 -1.20
CA MET A 179 -6.26 28.35 -0.36
C MET A 179 -5.90 29.09 0.94
N THR A 180 -4.64 29.01 1.37
CA THR A 180 -4.16 29.63 2.61
C THR A 180 -3.37 30.91 2.37
N ASP A 181 -2.86 31.11 1.15
CA ASP A 181 -2.20 32.36 0.76
C ASP A 181 -3.17 33.55 0.87
N GLY A 182 -2.76 34.58 1.60
CA GLY A 182 -3.58 35.77 1.90
C GLY A 182 -4.50 35.66 3.12
N ASN A 183 -4.73 34.46 3.67
CA ASN A 183 -5.67 34.24 4.78
C ASN A 183 -5.00 34.12 6.17
N GLY A 184 -3.67 34.20 6.26
CA GLY A 184 -2.91 34.14 7.54
C GLY A 184 -3.12 32.86 8.36
N GLY A 185 -3.74 31.83 7.78
CA GLY A 185 -4.11 30.59 8.47
C GLY A 185 -2.92 29.65 8.68
N ALA A 186 -2.98 28.85 9.75
CA ALA A 186 -2.00 27.79 10.01
C ALA A 186 -1.92 26.80 8.83
N LYS A 187 -0.72 26.58 8.29
CA LYS A 187 -0.45 25.62 7.22
C LYS A 187 -0.08 24.27 7.83
N LEU A 188 -0.96 23.28 7.69
CA LEU A 188 -0.68 21.92 8.11
C LEU A 188 0.23 21.23 7.10
N ALA A 189 1.23 20.52 7.58
CA ALA A 189 2.01 19.62 6.74
C ALA A 189 1.20 18.35 6.41
N LEU A 190 1.62 17.65 5.36
CA LEU A 190 1.12 16.32 5.03
C LEU A 190 2.30 15.34 4.99
N MET A 191 2.21 14.30 5.82
CA MET A 191 3.14 13.17 5.82
C MET A 191 2.40 11.95 5.28
N ILE A 192 2.89 11.34 4.21
CA ILE A 192 2.21 10.21 3.55
C ILE A 192 3.16 9.05 3.29
N GLU A 193 2.79 7.85 3.75
CA GLU A 193 3.55 6.64 3.41
C GLU A 193 3.37 6.28 1.92
N PRO A 194 4.38 5.68 1.26
CA PRO A 194 5.74 5.48 1.73
C PRO A 194 6.68 6.67 1.41
N ALA A 195 6.15 7.81 0.94
CA ALA A 195 6.98 8.99 0.62
C ALA A 195 7.64 9.60 1.87
N ASP A 196 6.95 9.54 3.00
CA ASP A 196 7.39 10.03 4.30
C ASP A 196 7.27 8.95 5.39
N ARG A 197 7.96 9.19 6.51
CA ARG A 197 7.73 8.47 7.75
C ARG A 197 6.57 9.11 8.52
N ILE A 198 5.66 8.29 9.01
CA ILE A 198 4.57 8.68 9.91
C ILE A 198 4.81 8.11 11.31
N SER A 199 4.18 8.69 12.33
CA SER A 199 4.45 8.37 13.74
C SER A 199 3.71 7.13 14.24
N TRP A 200 2.56 6.79 13.64
CA TRP A 200 1.64 5.79 14.18
C TRP A 200 1.75 4.42 13.54
N ARG A 201 1.37 3.39 14.30
CA ARG A 201 1.41 1.99 13.86
C ARG A 201 0.22 1.68 12.94
N THR A 202 0.50 1.48 11.67
CA THR A 202 -0.50 1.20 10.63
C THR A 202 -0.67 -0.28 10.32
N ALA A 203 0.19 -1.13 10.90
CA ALA A 203 0.28 -2.54 10.54
C ALA A 203 -1.07 -3.27 10.65
N GLY A 204 -1.83 -3.06 11.73
CA GLY A 204 -3.12 -3.73 11.90
C GLY A 204 -4.13 -3.38 10.80
N VAL A 205 -4.23 -2.10 10.42
CA VAL A 205 -5.16 -1.68 9.35
C VAL A 205 -4.67 -2.04 7.95
N LYS A 206 -3.35 -2.08 7.70
CA LYS A 206 -2.72 -2.41 6.41
C LYS A 206 -2.68 -3.91 6.12
N HIS A 207 -2.32 -4.70 7.12
CA HIS A 207 -2.00 -6.12 6.95
C HIS A 207 -3.15 -7.06 7.30
N HIS A 208 -4.14 -6.58 8.07
CA HIS A 208 -5.27 -7.38 8.56
C HIS A 208 -6.63 -6.67 8.42
N GLY A 209 -6.62 -5.34 8.36
CA GLY A 209 -7.82 -4.52 8.44
C GLY A 209 -8.32 -4.00 7.09
N VAL A 210 -9.04 -2.88 7.15
CA VAL A 210 -9.77 -2.33 6.01
C VAL A 210 -8.90 -2.08 4.78
N LEU A 211 -7.64 -1.67 4.97
CA LEU A 211 -6.74 -1.37 3.85
C LEU A 211 -6.23 -2.63 3.15
N LEU A 212 -6.44 -3.83 3.71
CA LEU A 212 -6.14 -5.10 3.05
C LEU A 212 -7.19 -5.45 1.97
N TYR A 213 -8.41 -4.94 2.10
CA TYR A 213 -9.55 -5.35 1.27
C TYR A 213 -9.96 -4.32 0.21
N ALA A 214 -9.32 -3.16 0.21
CA ALA A 214 -9.42 -2.21 -0.88
C ALA A 214 -8.24 -2.42 -1.84
N GLU A 215 -8.46 -2.22 -3.14
CA GLU A 215 -7.35 -2.21 -4.11
C GLU A 215 -6.36 -1.10 -3.75
N ARG A 216 -6.89 0.09 -3.46
CA ARG A 216 -6.15 1.24 -2.96
C ARG A 216 -6.79 1.74 -1.68
N GLY A 217 -5.97 2.23 -0.76
CA GLY A 217 -6.51 2.80 0.46
C GLY A 217 -5.61 3.84 1.08
N MET A 218 -6.24 4.83 1.70
CA MET A 218 -5.60 5.83 2.54
C MET A 218 -6.34 5.92 3.87
N ASN A 219 -5.60 6.08 4.96
CA ASN A 219 -6.16 6.33 6.28
C ASN A 219 -5.50 7.57 6.88
N LEU A 220 -6.29 8.63 6.99
CA LEU A 220 -5.88 9.96 7.38
C LEU A 220 -6.06 10.11 8.90
N ARG A 221 -5.00 10.56 9.59
CA ARG A 221 -5.10 11.12 10.94
C ARG A 221 -5.04 12.63 10.84
N VAL A 222 -6.16 13.26 11.18
CA VAL A 222 -6.35 14.70 11.16
C VAL A 222 -6.26 15.23 12.60
N PRO A 223 -5.46 16.27 12.87
CA PRO A 223 -5.33 16.81 14.23
C PRO A 223 -6.63 17.41 14.71
N SER A 224 -6.93 17.21 16.00
CA SER A 224 -8.20 17.67 16.56
C SER A 224 -8.29 19.19 16.72
N SER A 225 -7.15 19.88 16.67
CA SER A 225 -7.05 21.33 16.55
C SER A 225 -7.82 21.89 15.33
N LEU A 226 -8.07 21.07 14.30
CA LEU A 226 -8.87 21.47 13.14
C LEU A 226 -10.37 21.56 13.41
N HIS A 227 -10.89 21.04 14.52
CA HIS A 227 -12.34 21.00 14.77
C HIS A 227 -12.90 22.27 15.43
N GLY A 228 -12.15 23.36 15.38
CA GLY A 228 -12.59 24.71 15.75
C GLY A 228 -12.87 25.56 14.51
N LYS A 229 -13.95 26.35 14.54
CA LYS A 229 -14.16 27.42 13.54
C LYS A 229 -13.11 28.52 13.75
N PRO A 230 -12.49 29.09 12.70
CA PRO A 230 -12.77 28.92 11.27
C PRO A 230 -11.98 27.80 10.55
N LEU A 231 -10.99 27.19 11.21
CA LEU A 231 -10.08 26.21 10.59
C LEU A 231 -10.81 24.98 10.03
N GLU A 232 -11.87 24.52 10.71
CA GLU A 232 -12.68 23.37 10.26
C GLU A 232 -13.26 23.59 8.85
N ALA A 233 -13.71 24.81 8.54
CA ALA A 233 -14.31 25.13 7.24
C ALA A 233 -13.24 25.19 6.14
N ILE A 234 -12.12 25.86 6.41
CA ILE A 234 -11.02 26.01 5.45
C ILE A 234 -10.41 24.63 5.12
N TYR A 235 -10.07 23.84 6.14
CA TYR A 235 -9.50 22.52 5.92
C TYR A 235 -10.51 21.49 5.44
N GLY A 236 -11.80 21.64 5.77
CA GLY A 236 -12.86 20.86 5.15
C GLY A 236 -12.88 21.03 3.63
N GLU A 237 -12.76 22.28 3.14
CA GLU A 237 -12.70 22.56 1.71
C GLU A 237 -11.39 22.11 1.06
N ILE A 238 -10.23 22.36 1.71
CA ILE A 238 -8.92 21.89 1.21
C ILE A 238 -8.92 20.36 1.07
N LEU A 239 -9.37 19.63 2.10
CA LEU A 239 -9.40 18.18 2.07
C LEU A 239 -10.45 17.64 1.09
N GLY A 240 -11.59 18.32 0.95
CA GLY A 240 -12.58 18.00 -0.06
C GLY A 240 -12.04 18.12 -1.49
N GLN A 241 -11.37 19.22 -1.82
CA GLN A 241 -10.71 19.41 -3.13
C GLN A 241 -9.59 18.40 -3.35
N TRP A 242 -8.75 18.21 -2.34
CA TRP A 242 -7.63 17.28 -2.44
C TRP A 242 -8.10 15.85 -2.65
N ILE A 243 -9.13 15.39 -1.94
CA ILE A 243 -9.65 14.03 -2.08
C ILE A 243 -10.29 13.80 -3.46
N ASP A 244 -11.01 14.78 -4.01
CA ASP A 244 -11.52 14.68 -5.38
C ASP A 244 -10.38 14.53 -6.40
N GLU A 245 -9.29 15.30 -6.23
CA GLU A 245 -8.10 15.17 -7.08
C GLU A 245 -7.38 13.83 -6.87
N VAL A 246 -7.30 13.31 -5.63
CA VAL A 246 -6.77 11.98 -5.33
C VAL A 246 -7.57 10.89 -6.06
N ILE A 247 -8.91 10.98 -6.05
CA ILE A 247 -9.78 10.03 -6.75
C ILE A 247 -9.46 10.05 -8.25
N GLY A 248 -9.35 11.24 -8.85
CA GLY A 248 -8.93 11.39 -10.26
C GLY A 248 -7.53 10.81 -10.52
N HIS A 249 -6.53 11.21 -9.73
CA HIS A 249 -5.15 10.76 -9.89
C HIS A 249 -4.99 9.23 -9.82
N LEU A 250 -5.63 8.59 -8.85
CA LEU A 250 -5.46 7.15 -8.65
C LEU A 250 -6.27 6.30 -9.64
N ARG A 251 -7.40 6.80 -10.16
CA ARG A 251 -8.23 6.07 -11.14
C ARG A 251 -7.80 6.31 -12.57
N GLU A 252 -7.53 7.56 -12.93
CA GLU A 252 -7.28 7.96 -14.33
C GLU A 252 -5.79 8.00 -14.67
N ASN A 253 -4.92 8.05 -13.66
CA ASN A 253 -3.47 8.13 -13.79
C ASN A 253 -3.01 9.16 -14.85
N PRO A 254 -3.45 10.44 -14.76
CA PRO A 254 -3.14 11.46 -15.76
C PRO A 254 -1.64 11.71 -15.90
N LEU A 255 -0.89 11.50 -14.81
CA LEU A 255 0.56 11.64 -14.72
C LEU A 255 1.33 10.42 -15.26
N ARG A 256 0.62 9.36 -15.68
CA ARG A 256 1.21 8.09 -16.19
C ARG A 256 2.27 7.50 -15.25
N LEU A 257 2.04 7.62 -13.95
CA LEU A 257 2.96 7.11 -12.93
C LEU A 257 2.94 5.58 -12.94
N PRO A 258 4.04 4.93 -12.51
CA PRO A 258 4.02 3.51 -12.20
C PRO A 258 2.93 3.21 -11.17
N GLN A 259 2.03 2.29 -11.52
CA GLN A 259 0.93 1.88 -10.65
C GLN A 259 1.13 0.48 -10.10
N THR A 260 0.59 0.25 -8.91
CA THR A 260 0.48 -1.10 -8.35
C THR A 260 -0.80 -1.74 -8.85
N ARG A 261 -0.69 -2.90 -9.49
CA ARG A 261 -1.84 -3.75 -9.78
C ARG A 261 -2.13 -4.59 -8.55
N VAL A 262 -3.37 -4.56 -8.06
CA VAL A 262 -3.77 -5.30 -6.87
C VAL A 262 -4.76 -6.39 -7.24
N ARG A 263 -4.50 -7.60 -6.77
CA ARG A 263 -5.43 -8.73 -6.84
C ARG A 263 -5.96 -9.04 -5.46
N ILE A 264 -7.19 -8.64 -5.19
CA ILE A 264 -7.89 -8.99 -3.95
C ILE A 264 -8.31 -10.47 -4.02
N MET A 265 -8.10 -11.18 -2.92
CA MET A 265 -8.49 -12.58 -2.71
C MET A 265 -9.32 -12.68 -1.43
N GLU A 266 -9.86 -13.88 -1.16
CA GLU A 266 -10.71 -14.10 0.02
C GLU A 266 -9.98 -13.80 1.34
N TRP A 267 -8.76 -14.32 1.48
CA TRP A 267 -7.95 -14.27 2.71
C TRP A 267 -6.81 -13.25 2.67
N GLY A 268 -6.70 -12.44 1.62
CA GLY A 268 -5.57 -11.52 1.46
C GLY A 268 -5.56 -10.85 0.10
N ARG A 269 -4.42 -10.30 -0.28
CA ARG A 269 -4.22 -9.70 -1.60
C ARG A 269 -2.78 -9.85 -2.07
N ILE A 270 -2.60 -9.73 -3.38
CA ILE A 270 -1.28 -9.75 -4.02
C ILE A 270 -1.12 -8.48 -4.85
N GLU A 271 -0.02 -7.78 -4.62
CA GLU A 271 0.32 -6.51 -5.23
C GLU A 271 1.48 -6.72 -6.22
N LEU A 272 1.34 -6.22 -7.44
CA LEU A 272 2.36 -6.24 -8.49
C LEU A 272 2.74 -4.82 -8.88
N THR A 273 4.02 -4.50 -8.79
CA THR A 273 4.61 -3.26 -9.33
C THR A 273 5.57 -3.65 -10.45
N ARG A 274 5.34 -3.14 -11.66
CA ARG A 274 6.17 -3.46 -12.82
C ARG A 274 7.56 -2.81 -12.72
N SER A 275 8.53 -3.36 -13.46
CA SER A 275 9.86 -2.77 -13.52
C SER A 275 9.82 -1.38 -14.14
N ARG A 276 10.51 -0.43 -13.50
CA ARG A 276 10.71 0.95 -14.00
C ARG A 276 11.84 1.04 -15.02
N ARG A 277 12.78 0.08 -14.96
CA ARG A 277 13.99 0.05 -15.80
C ARG A 277 13.93 -0.97 -16.94
N ARG A 278 12.75 -1.55 -17.20
CA ARG A 278 12.55 -2.63 -18.18
C ARG A 278 13.51 -3.81 -17.95
N LEU A 279 13.82 -4.10 -16.69
CA LEU A 279 14.64 -5.26 -16.31
C LEU A 279 13.78 -6.52 -16.41
N ALA A 280 13.70 -7.07 -17.61
CA ALA A 280 13.01 -8.34 -17.85
C ALA A 280 13.71 -9.48 -17.10
N GLY A 281 12.92 -10.41 -16.59
CA GLY A 281 13.35 -11.63 -15.92
C GLY A 281 13.82 -11.47 -14.48
N VAL A 282 13.74 -10.28 -13.88
CA VAL A 282 14.14 -10.05 -12.48
C VAL A 282 12.97 -9.57 -11.63
N VAL A 283 12.66 -10.30 -10.56
CA VAL A 283 11.55 -9.97 -9.64
C VAL A 283 12.00 -10.09 -8.20
N VAL A 284 11.63 -9.11 -7.37
CA VAL A 284 11.77 -9.17 -5.91
C VAL A 284 10.41 -9.37 -5.23
N GLY A 285 10.31 -10.24 -4.24
CA GLY A 285 9.04 -10.66 -3.66
C GLY A 285 9.01 -10.64 -2.13
N ALA A 286 7.84 -10.36 -1.57
CA ALA A 286 7.51 -10.60 -0.17
C ALA A 286 6.27 -11.51 -0.12
N PRO A 287 6.43 -12.84 -0.16
CA PRO A 287 5.30 -13.76 -0.20
C PRO A 287 4.53 -13.81 1.12
N HIS A 288 5.08 -13.32 2.22
CA HIS A 288 4.44 -13.36 3.54
C HIS A 288 4.38 -11.98 4.18
N GLY A 289 4.10 -10.92 3.42
CA GLY A 289 4.21 -9.52 3.85
C GLY A 289 3.51 -9.16 5.17
N SER A 290 2.33 -9.72 5.43
CA SER A 290 1.60 -9.53 6.70
C SER A 290 2.15 -10.37 7.86
N PHE A 291 2.70 -11.56 7.57
CA PHE A 291 3.19 -12.49 8.59
C PHE A 291 4.64 -12.16 8.96
N ASP A 292 5.49 -11.93 7.97
CA ASP A 292 6.90 -11.56 8.10
C ASP A 292 7.02 -10.04 8.22
N ARG A 293 6.97 -9.57 9.48
CA ARG A 293 6.85 -8.14 9.80
C ARG A 293 7.84 -7.24 9.06
N ASN A 294 7.30 -6.25 8.34
CA ASN A 294 7.96 -5.20 7.53
C ASN A 294 8.57 -5.67 6.19
N THR A 295 8.45 -6.95 5.82
CA THR A 295 9.01 -7.43 4.54
C THR A 295 8.27 -6.85 3.33
N ALA A 296 6.95 -6.63 3.44
CA ALA A 296 6.15 -5.95 2.42
C ALA A 296 6.69 -4.55 2.10
N GLU A 297 6.87 -3.73 3.13
CA GLU A 297 7.38 -2.36 3.01
C GLU A 297 8.83 -2.36 2.48
N MET A 298 9.67 -3.26 2.98
CA MET A 298 11.05 -3.40 2.53
C MET A 298 11.13 -3.75 1.04
N VAL A 299 10.34 -4.71 0.55
CA VAL A 299 10.35 -5.10 -0.86
C VAL A 299 9.81 -4.00 -1.77
N LYS A 300 8.77 -3.28 -1.34
CA LYS A 300 8.27 -2.10 -2.08
C LYS A 300 9.34 -1.02 -2.18
N GLN A 301 10.07 -0.77 -1.11
CA GLN A 301 11.18 0.18 -1.09
C GLN A 301 12.35 -0.29 -1.97
N ILE A 302 12.71 -1.58 -1.94
CA ILE A 302 13.74 -2.15 -2.84
C ILE A 302 13.31 -1.96 -4.29
N SER A 303 12.06 -2.27 -4.65
CA SER A 303 11.54 -2.03 -6.01
C SER A 303 11.66 -0.58 -6.44
N TYR A 304 11.33 0.35 -5.55
CA TYR A 304 11.44 1.78 -5.81
C TYR A 304 12.90 2.21 -6.03
N LEU A 305 13.82 1.81 -5.14
CA LEU A 305 15.23 2.19 -5.21
C LEU A 305 15.97 1.58 -6.42
N THR A 306 15.61 0.36 -6.80
CA THR A 306 16.33 -0.41 -7.83
C THR A 306 15.69 -0.33 -9.21
N GLY A 307 14.38 -0.03 -9.27
CA GLY A 307 13.57 -0.15 -10.47
C GLY A 307 13.20 -1.60 -10.85
N ILE A 308 13.54 -2.58 -10.02
CA ILE A 308 13.19 -4.00 -10.20
C ILE A 308 11.68 -4.18 -9.96
N ALA A 309 11.04 -5.07 -10.73
CA ALA A 309 9.63 -5.40 -10.52
C ALA A 309 9.41 -6.09 -9.16
N SER A 310 8.29 -5.84 -8.50
CA SER A 310 7.98 -6.49 -7.22
C SER A 310 6.62 -7.16 -7.17
N VAL A 311 6.55 -8.26 -6.41
CA VAL A 311 5.30 -8.93 -6.06
C VAL A 311 5.21 -9.13 -4.54
N VAL A 312 4.22 -8.51 -3.91
CA VAL A 312 4.03 -8.53 -2.45
C VAL A 312 2.68 -9.14 -2.12
N ALA A 313 2.66 -10.13 -1.24
CA ALA A 313 1.42 -10.73 -0.74
C ALA A 313 1.18 -10.28 0.72
N ASN A 314 -0.03 -9.79 0.98
CA ASN A 314 -0.49 -9.39 2.30
C ASN A 314 -1.76 -10.18 2.66
N GLY A 315 -1.97 -10.41 3.95
CA GLY A 315 -2.98 -11.32 4.50
C GLY A 315 -2.45 -12.74 4.55
N PHE A 316 -3.30 -13.71 4.25
CA PHE A 316 -2.97 -15.15 4.24
C PHE A 316 -2.42 -15.66 5.59
N THR A 317 -2.68 -14.91 6.67
CA THR A 317 -2.24 -15.23 8.02
C THR A 317 -3.33 -16.00 8.76
N PRO A 318 -3.02 -16.58 9.94
CA PRO A 318 -4.04 -17.18 10.82
C PRO A 318 -5.21 -16.26 11.13
N THR A 319 -5.01 -14.93 11.12
CA THR A 319 -6.09 -13.96 11.36
C THR A 319 -7.13 -13.97 10.24
N GLU A 320 -6.71 -14.02 8.97
CA GLU A 320 -7.63 -14.00 7.83
C GLU A 320 -8.12 -15.40 7.45
N ALA A 321 -7.29 -16.43 7.66
CA ALA A 321 -7.54 -17.81 7.21
C ALA A 321 -7.99 -18.76 8.34
N GLY A 322 -8.53 -18.22 9.43
CA GLY A 322 -9.23 -19.01 10.46
C GLY A 322 -8.31 -19.94 11.25
N GLY A 323 -7.18 -19.42 11.73
CA GLY A 323 -6.17 -20.19 12.48
C GLY A 323 -5.11 -20.87 11.62
N TRP A 324 -5.25 -20.82 10.29
CA TRP A 324 -4.29 -21.37 9.34
C TRP A 324 -3.42 -20.29 8.72
N ARG A 325 -2.13 -20.59 8.53
CA ARG A 325 -1.25 -19.81 7.67
C ARG A 325 -1.20 -20.48 6.30
N ILE A 326 -1.66 -19.78 5.27
CA ILE A 326 -1.52 -20.24 3.89
C ILE A 326 -0.13 -19.83 3.40
N ASN A 327 0.68 -20.80 2.96
CA ASN A 327 1.95 -20.48 2.33
C ASN A 327 1.68 -19.93 0.93
N VAL A 328 2.24 -18.76 0.64
CA VAL A 328 1.97 -18.08 -0.64
C VAL A 328 3.02 -18.47 -1.69
N ASN A 329 4.23 -18.83 -1.25
CA ASN A 329 5.33 -19.21 -2.13
C ASN A 329 5.39 -20.71 -2.46
N ARG A 330 4.43 -21.52 -1.97
CA ARG A 330 4.29 -22.95 -2.26
C ARG A 330 2.85 -23.42 -1.99
N PRO A 331 2.36 -24.52 -2.59
CA PRO A 331 0.94 -24.90 -2.57
C PRO A 331 0.45 -25.57 -1.27
N THR A 332 0.93 -25.12 -0.11
CA THR A 332 0.64 -25.73 1.19
C THR A 332 0.14 -24.72 2.22
N GLU A 333 -0.43 -25.21 3.32
CA GLU A 333 -0.80 -24.41 4.48
C GLU A 333 -0.60 -25.19 5.77
N LYS A 334 -0.59 -24.50 6.91
CA LYS A 334 -0.49 -25.16 8.21
C LYS A 334 -1.23 -24.40 9.30
N THR A 335 -1.65 -25.12 10.33
CA THR A 335 -2.18 -24.49 11.55
C THR A 335 -1.09 -23.71 12.28
N PHE A 336 -1.47 -22.67 13.01
CA PHE A 336 -0.54 -21.87 13.80
C PHE A 336 -1.07 -21.62 15.22
N PRO A 337 -0.21 -21.65 16.27
CA PRO A 337 1.20 -22.05 16.25
C PRO A 337 1.31 -23.57 16.35
N SER A 338 1.75 -24.23 15.29
CA SER A 338 1.96 -25.68 15.31
C SER A 338 3.22 -26.04 14.53
N ASP A 339 3.93 -27.05 15.04
CA ASP A 339 5.01 -27.75 14.37
C ASP A 339 4.49 -28.91 13.49
N GLY A 340 3.16 -28.99 13.31
CA GLY A 340 2.51 -29.97 12.45
C GLY A 340 2.95 -29.86 10.98
N SER A 341 2.67 -30.93 10.24
CA SER A 341 2.99 -31.01 8.81
C SER A 341 2.23 -29.96 8.00
N GLU A 342 2.87 -29.51 6.93
CA GLU A 342 2.18 -28.69 5.93
C GLU A 342 1.21 -29.55 5.13
N LEU A 343 0.02 -29.03 4.89
CA LEU A 343 -1.04 -29.72 4.17
C LEU A 343 -1.27 -29.06 2.81
N TYR A 344 -1.54 -29.89 1.81
CA TYR A 344 -2.01 -29.44 0.52
C TYR A 344 -3.52 -29.24 0.55
N SER A 345 -3.99 -28.06 0.19
CA SER A 345 -5.42 -27.78 0.10
C SER A 345 -5.78 -27.07 -1.20
N PRO A 346 -7.06 -27.12 -1.63
CA PRO A 346 -7.53 -26.35 -2.78
C PRO A 346 -7.24 -24.85 -2.65
N ARG A 347 -7.43 -24.28 -1.46
CA ARG A 347 -7.19 -22.85 -1.21
C ARG A 347 -5.70 -22.48 -1.25
N ALA A 348 -4.83 -23.31 -0.68
CA ALA A 348 -3.38 -23.08 -0.75
C ALA A 348 -2.87 -23.14 -2.20
N ARG A 349 -3.35 -24.11 -2.98
CA ARG A 349 -3.07 -24.18 -4.43
C ARG A 349 -3.56 -22.95 -5.18
N GLN A 350 -4.75 -22.45 -4.86
CA GLN A 350 -5.31 -21.26 -5.50
C GLN A 350 -4.46 -20.02 -5.22
N VAL A 351 -4.08 -19.80 -3.96
CA VAL A 351 -3.23 -18.67 -3.54
C VAL A 351 -1.86 -18.75 -4.20
N TYR A 352 -1.20 -19.91 -4.14
CA TYR A 352 0.10 -20.12 -4.79
C TYR A 352 0.03 -19.88 -6.31
N ARG A 353 -0.99 -20.40 -7.00
CA ARG A 353 -1.16 -20.18 -8.45
C ARG A 353 -1.34 -18.70 -8.78
N ALA A 354 -2.11 -17.97 -7.97
CA ALA A 354 -2.30 -16.54 -8.15
C ALA A 354 -0.99 -15.76 -7.96
N PHE A 355 -0.22 -16.10 -6.93
CA PHE A 355 1.09 -15.49 -6.67
C PHE A 355 2.08 -15.80 -7.79
N ARG A 356 2.23 -17.07 -8.15
CA ARG A 356 3.10 -17.52 -9.26
C ARG A 356 2.77 -16.81 -10.56
N ALA A 357 1.48 -16.69 -10.91
CA ALA A 357 1.06 -16.00 -12.12
C ALA A 357 1.50 -14.52 -12.13
N LEU A 358 1.37 -13.82 -11.01
CA LEU A 358 1.81 -12.43 -10.90
C LEU A 358 3.34 -12.30 -10.91
N VAL A 359 4.09 -13.23 -10.30
CA VAL A 359 5.56 -13.23 -10.40
C VAL A 359 6.01 -13.42 -11.86
N LEU A 360 5.39 -14.34 -12.59
CA LEU A 360 5.71 -14.55 -14.01
C LEU A 360 5.28 -13.37 -14.89
N GLU A 361 4.15 -12.73 -14.59
CA GLU A 361 3.77 -11.47 -15.25
C GLU A 361 4.78 -10.36 -14.97
N ALA A 362 5.22 -10.20 -13.72
CA ALA A 362 6.18 -9.18 -13.30
C ALA A 362 7.54 -9.36 -13.97
N ALA A 363 7.93 -10.62 -14.23
CA ALA A 363 9.16 -10.94 -14.94
C ALA A 363 9.14 -10.41 -16.39
N ALA A 364 7.97 -10.24 -17.01
CA ALA A 364 7.83 -9.79 -18.40
C ALA A 364 8.72 -10.60 -19.38
N GLY A 365 8.75 -11.93 -19.18
CA GLY A 365 9.62 -12.86 -19.90
C GLY A 365 9.94 -14.08 -19.03
N GLU A 366 11.04 -14.78 -19.35
CA GLU A 366 11.55 -15.86 -18.51
C GLU A 366 12.00 -15.32 -17.14
N LEU A 367 11.58 -15.97 -16.06
CA LEU A 367 12.01 -15.63 -14.70
C LEU A 367 13.46 -16.07 -14.47
N THR A 368 14.41 -15.19 -14.83
CA THR A 368 15.84 -15.46 -14.74
C THR A 368 16.34 -15.38 -13.30
N LEU A 369 15.89 -14.39 -12.54
CA LEU A 369 16.25 -14.18 -11.14
C LEU A 369 15.00 -13.85 -10.32
N TYR A 370 14.72 -14.67 -9.31
CA TYR A 370 13.72 -14.38 -8.29
C TYR A 370 14.39 -14.18 -6.94
N VAL A 371 14.06 -13.09 -6.26
CA VAL A 371 14.55 -12.79 -4.92
C VAL A 371 13.34 -12.70 -4.01
N ASP A 372 13.24 -13.51 -2.95
CA ASP A 372 12.24 -13.28 -1.91
C ASP A 372 12.84 -12.93 -0.56
N VAL A 373 12.12 -12.08 0.18
CA VAL A 373 12.53 -11.55 1.48
C VAL A 373 11.55 -12.03 2.54
N HIS A 374 12.08 -12.74 3.53
CA HIS A 374 11.37 -13.33 4.66
C HIS A 374 11.97 -12.85 5.97
N ARG A 375 11.23 -13.09 7.06
CA ARG A 375 11.69 -12.76 8.41
C ARG A 375 11.13 -13.70 9.47
N TYR A 376 12.00 -14.53 9.99
CA TYR A 376 11.75 -15.57 10.97
C TYR A 376 13.02 -15.98 11.73
N ASN A 377 14.21 -15.79 11.16
CA ASN A 377 15.47 -16.20 11.77
C ASN A 377 15.73 -15.48 13.12
N THR A 378 16.01 -16.25 14.16
CA THR A 378 16.28 -15.77 15.52
C THR A 378 17.73 -15.39 15.75
N GLY A 379 18.65 -15.79 14.87
CA GLY A 379 20.06 -15.41 14.89
C GLY A 379 20.31 -13.97 14.44
N SER A 380 21.56 -13.53 14.52
CA SER A 380 22.01 -12.18 14.14
C SER A 380 22.40 -12.03 12.67
N ARG A 381 22.55 -13.14 11.94
CA ARG A 381 22.98 -13.16 10.53
C ARG A 381 21.80 -13.00 9.58
N ILE A 382 22.02 -12.35 8.44
CA ILE A 382 21.19 -12.52 7.25
C ILE A 382 21.59 -13.86 6.63
N GLN A 383 20.61 -14.72 6.35
CA GLN A 383 20.84 -16.01 5.71
C GLN A 383 20.23 -15.99 4.31
N VAL A 384 20.94 -16.52 3.33
CA VAL A 384 20.48 -16.57 1.93
C VAL A 384 20.58 -17.99 1.41
N ALA A 385 19.43 -18.65 1.30
CA ALA A 385 19.33 -19.91 0.58
C ALA A 385 19.24 -19.64 -0.93
N THR A 386 19.86 -20.50 -1.74
CA THR A 386 20.00 -20.24 -3.18
C THR A 386 19.50 -21.37 -4.06
N VAL A 387 19.12 -21.01 -5.29
CA VAL A 387 18.83 -21.93 -6.41
C VAL A 387 19.64 -21.46 -7.61
N GLY A 388 20.36 -22.38 -8.27
CA GLY A 388 21.13 -22.06 -9.48
C GLY A 388 22.31 -21.10 -9.29
N ILE A 389 22.73 -20.80 -8.05
CA ILE A 389 23.87 -19.95 -7.72
C ILE A 389 25.09 -20.81 -7.40
N GLY A 390 26.20 -20.57 -8.11
CA GLY A 390 27.47 -21.26 -7.89
C GLY A 390 28.28 -20.70 -6.71
N ARG A 391 29.33 -21.41 -6.30
CA ARG A 391 30.25 -20.96 -5.23
C ARG A 391 30.91 -19.61 -5.56
N ASP A 392 31.32 -19.38 -6.80
CA ASP A 392 31.99 -18.15 -7.19
C ASP A 392 31.05 -16.94 -7.18
N GLU A 393 29.83 -17.13 -7.69
CA GLU A 393 28.78 -16.10 -7.62
C GLU A 393 28.43 -15.77 -6.17
N ALA A 394 28.24 -16.79 -5.33
CA ALA A 394 27.97 -16.60 -3.90
C ALA A 394 29.12 -15.85 -3.20
N ARG A 395 30.39 -16.11 -3.58
CA ARG A 395 31.55 -15.39 -3.05
C ARG A 395 31.52 -13.92 -3.44
N ILE A 396 31.23 -13.62 -4.70
CA ILE A 396 31.08 -12.25 -5.18
C ILE A 396 29.96 -11.53 -4.41
N LEU A 397 28.79 -12.16 -4.27
CA LEU A 397 27.68 -11.58 -3.51
C LEU A 397 28.06 -11.30 -2.05
N LYS A 398 28.72 -12.25 -1.39
CA LYS A 398 29.14 -12.09 0.01
C LYS A 398 30.17 -10.97 0.18
N THR A 399 31.17 -10.89 -0.69
CA THR A 399 32.15 -9.81 -0.68
C THR A 399 31.48 -8.45 -0.91
N ARG A 400 30.61 -8.32 -1.92
CA ARG A 400 29.86 -7.09 -2.21
C ARG A 400 28.97 -6.67 -1.06
N TYR A 401 28.30 -7.62 -0.41
CA TYR A 401 27.49 -7.33 0.77
C TYR A 401 28.31 -6.63 1.85
N TYR A 402 29.49 -7.13 2.20
CA TYR A 402 30.31 -6.52 3.25
C TYR A 402 30.82 -5.13 2.85
N GLU A 403 31.29 -4.97 1.62
CA GLU A 403 31.72 -3.66 1.10
C GLU A 403 30.60 -2.60 1.16
N ILE A 404 29.38 -2.98 0.76
CA ILE A 404 28.21 -2.10 0.80
C ILE A 404 27.80 -1.84 2.26
N ARG A 405 27.66 -2.89 3.07
CA ARG A 405 27.27 -2.80 4.48
C ARG A 405 28.19 -1.84 5.23
N ASP A 406 29.50 -2.03 5.11
CA ASP A 406 30.48 -1.27 5.87
C ASP A 406 30.49 0.20 5.44
N ARG A 407 30.27 0.48 4.15
CA ARG A 407 30.08 1.83 3.62
C ARG A 407 28.86 2.53 4.24
N TYR A 408 27.73 1.83 4.35
CA TYR A 408 26.49 2.39 4.93
C TYR A 408 26.54 2.50 6.46
N LEU A 409 27.27 1.62 7.14
CA LEU A 409 27.42 1.63 8.59
C LEU A 409 28.47 2.61 9.08
N LEU A 410 29.29 3.18 8.19
CA LEU A 410 30.24 4.22 8.52
C LEU A 410 29.49 5.42 9.15
N GLY A 411 29.82 5.75 10.40
CA GLY A 411 29.15 6.81 11.15
C GLY A 411 27.76 6.45 11.70
N GLN A 412 27.36 5.18 11.68
CA GLN A 412 26.08 4.68 12.21
C GLN A 412 26.27 3.70 13.38
N PRO A 413 26.93 4.09 14.49
CA PRO A 413 27.30 3.16 15.57
C PRO A 413 26.08 2.52 16.27
N ALA A 414 24.90 3.12 16.15
CA ALA A 414 23.66 2.61 16.73
C ALA A 414 23.01 1.47 15.91
N VAL A 415 23.49 1.18 14.69
CA VAL A 415 22.97 0.10 13.85
C VAL A 415 23.92 -1.09 13.89
N PRO A 416 23.50 -2.25 14.45
CA PRO A 416 24.35 -3.43 14.50
C PRO A 416 24.71 -3.95 13.11
N ALA A 417 25.97 -4.33 12.91
CA ALA A 417 26.41 -4.99 11.69
C ALA A 417 25.89 -6.45 11.63
N ALA A 418 24.89 -6.71 10.80
CA ALA A 418 24.53 -8.07 10.39
C ALA A 418 25.66 -8.72 9.61
N ASP A 419 25.94 -9.96 9.97
CA ASP A 419 26.72 -10.89 9.17
C ASP A 419 25.87 -11.49 8.02
N PHE A 420 26.51 -12.14 7.05
CA PHE A 420 25.87 -12.65 5.83
C PHE A 420 26.33 -14.07 5.51
N ALA A 421 25.41 -15.03 5.67
CA ALA A 421 25.61 -16.42 5.31
C ALA A 421 24.85 -16.75 4.03
N ILE A 422 25.51 -17.41 3.08
CA ILE A 422 24.93 -17.71 1.76
C ILE A 422 25.30 -19.11 1.27
N GLU A 423 24.30 -19.83 0.76
CA GLU A 423 24.54 -21.09 0.03
C GLU A 423 25.17 -20.80 -1.36
N PRO A 424 26.12 -21.62 -1.84
CA PRO A 424 26.64 -22.85 -1.25
C PRO A 424 27.98 -22.66 -0.49
N LEU A 425 28.29 -21.45 -0.01
CA LEU A 425 29.52 -21.21 0.75
C LEU A 425 29.41 -21.69 2.19
N GLU A 426 28.24 -21.49 2.78
CA GLU A 426 27.94 -21.80 4.18
C GLU A 426 26.60 -22.52 4.28
N GLU A 427 26.46 -23.26 5.38
CA GLU A 427 25.16 -23.81 5.76
C GLU A 427 24.25 -22.71 6.29
N VAL A 428 22.99 -22.73 5.84
CA VAL A 428 21.91 -21.89 6.35
C VAL A 428 20.85 -22.76 7.00
N ALA A 429 20.29 -22.29 8.11
CA ALA A 429 19.23 -22.97 8.85
C ALA A 429 17.92 -22.99 8.04
N MET A 430 17.59 -21.88 7.38
CA MET A 430 16.36 -21.73 6.59
C MET A 430 16.65 -22.01 5.11
N ARG A 431 16.65 -23.29 4.75
CA ARG A 431 17.02 -23.76 3.39
C ARG A 431 15.97 -23.55 2.31
N ALA A 432 14.77 -23.05 2.67
CA ALA A 432 13.64 -22.86 1.78
C ALA A 432 13.20 -24.11 0.98
N SER A 433 13.40 -25.32 1.53
CA SER A 433 13.27 -26.58 0.79
C SER A 433 11.95 -26.72 0.02
N GLY A 434 10.80 -26.45 0.66
CA GLY A 434 9.50 -26.53 -0.02
C GLY A 434 9.33 -25.50 -1.14
N ALA A 435 9.91 -24.31 -0.99
CA ALA A 435 9.89 -23.30 -2.05
C ALA A 435 10.79 -23.69 -3.24
N LYS A 436 11.88 -24.44 -2.98
CA LYS A 436 12.81 -24.95 -4.00
C LYS A 436 12.30 -26.19 -4.74
N SER A 437 11.59 -27.09 -4.05
CA SER A 437 11.13 -28.35 -4.65
C SER A 437 9.88 -28.16 -5.50
N GLU A 438 8.93 -27.36 -5.03
CA GLU A 438 7.60 -27.24 -5.66
C GLU A 438 7.02 -25.82 -5.66
N GLY A 439 7.67 -24.90 -4.94
CA GLY A 439 7.24 -23.52 -4.83
C GLY A 439 7.87 -22.58 -5.86
N ILE A 440 7.82 -21.28 -5.57
CA ILE A 440 8.17 -20.24 -6.53
C ILE A 440 9.65 -20.26 -6.95
N LEU A 441 10.55 -20.71 -6.08
CA LEU A 441 11.99 -20.77 -6.38
C LEU A 441 12.32 -21.85 -7.41
N SER A 442 11.49 -22.90 -7.53
CA SER A 442 11.68 -23.95 -8.54
C SER A 442 11.40 -23.46 -9.97
N VAL A 443 10.71 -22.32 -10.10
CA VAL A 443 10.31 -21.74 -11.39
C VAL A 443 11.36 -20.78 -11.93
N ALA A 444 12.22 -20.25 -11.07
CA ALA A 444 13.26 -19.31 -11.46
C ALA A 444 14.54 -20.03 -11.86
N ARG A 445 15.25 -19.53 -12.88
CA ARG A 445 16.58 -20.07 -13.23
C ARG A 445 17.57 -19.89 -12.07
N LYS A 446 17.52 -18.72 -11.42
CA LYS A 446 18.26 -18.40 -10.21
C LYS A 446 17.34 -17.85 -9.14
N GLY A 447 17.60 -18.23 -7.90
CA GLY A 447 16.80 -17.86 -6.74
C GLY A 447 17.68 -17.39 -5.59
N LEU A 448 17.29 -16.30 -4.93
CA LEU A 448 17.84 -15.87 -3.64
C LEU A 448 16.70 -15.78 -2.63
N HIS A 449 16.81 -16.53 -1.54
CA HIS A 449 15.84 -16.53 -0.46
C HIS A 449 16.45 -15.89 0.77
N PHE A 450 16.16 -14.61 0.97
CA PHE A 450 16.66 -13.84 2.10
C PHE A 450 15.81 -14.12 3.34
N GLU A 451 16.50 -14.52 4.40
CA GLU A 451 15.93 -14.74 5.70
C GLU A 451 16.58 -13.76 6.70
N LEU A 452 15.82 -12.73 7.08
CA LEU A 452 16.31 -11.62 7.89
C LEU A 452 16.23 -11.92 9.39
N SER A 453 17.19 -11.38 10.15
CA SER A 453 17.18 -11.48 11.61
C SER A 453 15.94 -10.82 12.23
N SER A 454 15.28 -11.54 13.14
CA SER A 454 14.10 -11.07 13.85
C SER A 454 14.42 -10.27 15.11
N ARG A 455 15.57 -10.50 15.78
CA ARG A 455 15.75 -10.09 17.19
C ARG A 455 16.84 -9.08 17.56
N THR A 456 17.66 -8.59 16.65
CA THR A 456 18.63 -7.52 17.02
C THR A 456 18.88 -6.53 15.89
N VAL A 457 19.24 -7.00 14.70
CA VAL A 457 19.67 -6.11 13.61
C VAL A 457 18.50 -5.29 13.03
N PHE A 458 17.32 -5.88 12.90
CA PHE A 458 16.16 -5.24 12.26
C PHE A 458 15.11 -4.72 13.27
N ALA A 459 15.53 -4.47 14.52
CA ALA A 459 14.63 -4.06 15.60
C ALA A 459 14.07 -2.64 15.41
N THR A 460 14.93 -1.70 14.98
CA THR A 460 14.56 -0.27 14.81
C THR A 460 14.14 0.06 13.38
N ALA A 461 13.41 1.16 13.20
CA ALA A 461 12.99 1.60 11.87
C ALA A 461 14.19 2.07 11.04
N GLU A 462 15.13 2.72 11.71
CA GLU A 462 16.39 3.22 11.18
C GLU A 462 17.24 2.08 10.63
N ALA A 463 17.44 1.02 11.42
CA ALA A 463 18.19 -0.15 10.96
C ALA A 463 17.49 -0.86 9.78
N ARG A 464 16.16 -1.00 9.83
CA ARG A 464 15.40 -1.55 8.70
C ARG A 464 15.57 -0.71 7.43
N ALA A 465 15.47 0.60 7.53
CA ALA A 465 15.66 1.50 6.39
C ALA A 465 17.07 1.40 5.81
N LEU A 466 18.09 1.33 6.68
CA LEU A 466 19.48 1.20 6.24
C LEU A 466 19.74 -0.14 5.55
N TYR A 467 19.30 -1.26 6.14
CA TYR A 467 19.46 -2.57 5.52
C TYR A 467 18.62 -2.75 4.25
N THR A 468 17.49 -2.06 4.14
CA THR A 468 16.74 -2.00 2.88
C THR A 468 17.59 -1.42 1.75
N ARG A 469 18.36 -0.36 2.03
CA ARG A 469 19.29 0.25 1.05
C ARG A 469 20.48 -0.66 0.76
N ILE A 470 21.07 -1.28 1.79
CA ILE A 470 22.17 -2.24 1.62
C ILE A 470 21.74 -3.40 0.70
N ILE A 471 20.54 -3.98 0.92
CA ILE A 471 20.02 -5.06 0.08
C ILE A 471 19.71 -4.54 -1.33
N ALA A 472 19.12 -3.34 -1.47
CA ALA A 472 18.87 -2.74 -2.78
C ALA A 472 20.16 -2.58 -3.61
N ASP A 473 21.21 -2.02 -3.01
CA ASP A 473 22.50 -1.83 -3.67
C ASP A 473 23.18 -3.17 -3.96
N LEU A 474 23.11 -4.13 -3.03
CA LEU A 474 23.63 -5.49 -3.26
C LEU A 474 22.99 -6.12 -4.49
N LEU A 475 21.66 -6.02 -4.63
CA LEU A 475 20.95 -6.56 -5.78
C LEU A 475 21.42 -5.89 -7.07
N VAL A 476 21.44 -4.55 -7.12
CA VAL A 476 21.86 -3.78 -8.30
C VAL A 476 23.30 -4.08 -8.70
N GLU A 477 24.23 -4.02 -7.75
CA GLU A 477 25.66 -4.27 -7.99
C GLU A 477 25.93 -5.74 -8.38
N SER A 478 25.06 -6.68 -7.99
CA SER A 478 25.20 -8.10 -8.31
C SER A 478 24.46 -8.54 -9.58
N LEU A 479 23.58 -7.72 -10.17
CA LEU A 479 22.77 -8.15 -11.33
C LEU A 479 23.63 -8.64 -12.50
N ARG A 480 24.74 -7.97 -12.81
CA ARG A 480 25.62 -8.37 -13.92
C ARG A 480 26.18 -9.78 -13.73
N THR A 481 26.61 -10.09 -12.51
CA THR A 481 27.11 -11.42 -12.12
C THR A 481 25.98 -12.44 -12.20
N LEU A 482 24.85 -12.16 -11.55
CA LEU A 482 23.73 -13.09 -11.45
C LEU A 482 23.08 -13.39 -12.81
N LEU A 483 23.08 -12.44 -13.74
CA LEU A 483 22.50 -12.61 -15.08
C LEU A 483 23.51 -13.08 -16.13
N GLY A 484 24.76 -13.38 -15.74
CA GLY A 484 25.79 -13.93 -16.64
C GLY A 484 26.20 -12.96 -17.76
N GLY A 485 26.29 -11.66 -17.46
CA GLY A 485 26.75 -10.65 -18.41
C GLY A 485 25.75 -10.24 -19.51
N ARG A 486 24.55 -10.82 -19.56
CA ARG A 486 23.48 -10.50 -20.55
C ARG A 486 22.76 -9.15 -20.35
N LEU A 487 23.39 -8.18 -19.69
CA LEU A 487 22.80 -6.85 -19.49
C LEU A 487 23.29 -5.87 -20.56
N ASP A 488 22.51 -5.74 -21.64
CA ASP A 488 22.62 -4.59 -22.58
C ASP A 488 22.28 -3.24 -21.90
N ALA A 489 21.89 -3.25 -20.61
CA ALA A 489 21.42 -2.09 -19.86
C ALA A 489 22.51 -1.33 -19.07
N THR A 490 23.81 -1.60 -19.26
CA THR A 490 24.88 -0.95 -18.48
C THR A 490 24.96 0.58 -18.69
N LYS A 491 24.33 1.13 -19.74
CA LYS A 491 24.23 2.60 -19.93
C LYS A 491 23.16 3.27 -19.04
N ALA A 492 22.19 2.53 -18.50
CA ALA A 492 21.11 3.09 -17.68
C ALA A 492 21.46 3.16 -16.18
N LEU A 493 22.32 2.27 -15.69
CA LEU A 493 22.61 2.13 -14.26
C LEU A 493 23.45 3.28 -13.67
N HIS A 494 24.28 3.95 -14.47
CA HIS A 494 25.20 4.99 -13.97
C HIS A 494 24.69 6.43 -14.10
N ARG A 495 23.62 6.71 -14.86
CA ARG A 495 23.15 8.10 -15.06
C ARG A 495 22.21 8.63 -13.97
N GLU A 496 21.58 7.78 -13.16
CA GLU A 496 20.62 8.23 -12.13
C GLU A 496 21.17 8.24 -10.69
N ALA A 497 22.21 7.47 -10.37
CA ALA A 497 22.83 7.53 -9.05
C ALA A 497 23.40 8.93 -8.74
N ALA A 498 23.79 9.67 -9.77
CA ALA A 498 24.18 11.08 -9.67
C ALA A 498 23.01 12.02 -9.30
N PHE A 499 21.75 11.67 -9.66
CA PHE A 499 20.58 12.50 -9.40
C PHE A 499 20.05 12.37 -7.96
N THR A 500 20.20 11.17 -7.36
CA THR A 500 19.79 10.92 -5.95
C THR A 500 20.80 11.45 -4.94
N LEU A 501 22.10 11.56 -5.31
CA LEU A 501 23.12 12.18 -4.45
C LEU A 501 23.04 13.71 -4.46
N HIS A 502 22.65 14.34 -5.58
CA HIS A 502 22.55 15.81 -5.67
C HIS A 502 21.37 16.38 -4.85
N SER A 503 20.25 15.65 -4.76
CA SER A 503 19.05 16.08 -4.03
C SER A 503 19.18 16.00 -2.50
N ASN A 504 20.12 15.21 -1.97
CA ASN A 504 20.44 15.20 -0.53
C ASN A 504 21.46 16.27 -0.12
N SER A 505 22.26 16.80 -1.04
CA SER A 505 23.21 17.89 -0.72
C SER A 505 22.52 19.26 -0.59
N LEU A 506 21.43 19.49 -1.33
CA LEU A 506 20.69 20.76 -1.29
C LEU A 506 19.84 20.94 0.00
N LEU A 507 19.58 19.87 0.74
CA LEU A 507 18.88 19.92 2.03
C LEU A 507 19.79 20.19 3.24
N THR A 508 21.12 20.22 3.05
CA THR A 508 22.08 20.55 4.12
C THR A 508 22.65 21.97 4.02
N THR A 509 22.36 22.73 2.96
CA THR A 509 22.89 24.09 2.76
C THR A 509 21.92 25.22 3.12
N PHE A 510 20.65 24.93 3.45
CA PHE A 510 19.67 25.94 3.90
C PHE A 510 19.35 25.87 5.41
N GLY A 511 20.26 25.30 6.20
CA GLY A 511 20.16 25.25 7.65
C GLY A 511 21.45 25.72 8.33
N ARG A 512 21.82 26.98 8.11
CA ARG A 512 22.63 27.80 9.01
C ARG A 512 22.13 29.24 9.00
#